data_AF-A0A034V9W5-F1
#
_entry.id   AF-A0A034V9W5-F1
#
_cell.length_a   1.000
_cell.length_b   1.000
_cell.length_c   1.000
_cell.angle_alpha   90.00
_cell.angle_beta   90.00
_cell.angle_gamma   90.00
#
_symmetry.space_group_name_H-M   'P 1'
#
loop_
_entity.id
_entity.type
_entity.pdbx_description
1 polymer ?
#
loop_
_entity_poly.entity_id
_entity_poly.type
_entity_poly.pdbx_seq_one_letter_code
_entity_poly.pdbx_strand_id
1 'polypeptide(L)'
;MFGIIFDIPADITEEELKENIISPIKILKTMRVNRTQEGMKFPTRRVKIVFDGLEVPKEVTFGYTKIKVKPFVAPLLQIQPFRTALQATKLNLRKMWNYPRQQYKMQQGTIRKLQREP
;
A
#
# COMPACT_ATOMS: atom_id res chain seq x y z
N MET A 1 -0.14 -9.40 -20.95
CA MET A 1 0.44 -9.73 -19.61
C MET A 1 0.96 -8.47 -18.90
N PHE A 2 1.08 -8.48 -17.56
CA PHE A 2 1.64 -7.35 -16.79
C PHE A 2 3.02 -7.68 -16.21
N GLY A 3 3.99 -6.80 -16.46
CA GLY A 3 5.31 -6.84 -15.84
C GLY A 3 5.57 -5.60 -14.99
N ILE A 4 6.52 -5.72 -14.06
CA ILE A 4 7.05 -4.61 -13.28
C ILE A 4 8.57 -4.64 -13.29
N ILE A 5 9.17 -3.47 -13.51
CA ILE A 5 10.61 -3.25 -13.42
C ILE A 5 10.92 -2.28 -12.28
N PHE A 6 12.13 -2.44 -11.74
CA PHE A 6 12.61 -1.73 -10.56
C PHE A 6 13.79 -0.81 -10.93
N ASP A 7 14.12 0.06 -9.99
CA ASP A 7 15.33 0.89 -9.98
C ASP A 7 15.43 1.98 -11.06
N ILE A 8 14.35 2.27 -11.79
CA ILE A 8 14.35 3.38 -12.74
C ILE A 8 14.33 4.73 -11.99
N PRO A 9 15.18 5.71 -12.36
CA PRO A 9 15.15 7.07 -11.83
C PRO A 9 13.76 7.71 -11.93
N ALA A 10 13.37 8.44 -10.87
CA ALA A 10 12.04 9.04 -10.74
C ALA A 10 11.83 10.23 -11.69
N ASP A 11 12.93 10.86 -12.11
CA ASP A 11 12.93 12.11 -12.91
C ASP A 11 12.58 11.87 -14.38
N ILE A 12 12.59 10.60 -14.82
CA ILE A 12 12.32 10.18 -16.19
C ILE A 12 10.81 10.27 -16.47
N THR A 13 10.45 10.90 -17.60
CA THR A 13 9.07 11.09 -18.03
C THR A 13 8.48 9.82 -18.65
N GLU A 14 7.15 9.76 -18.81
CA GLU A 14 6.50 8.60 -19.44
C GLU A 14 6.85 8.46 -20.94
N GLU A 15 7.19 9.56 -21.59
CA GLU A 15 7.62 9.61 -23.00
C GLU A 15 9.00 8.99 -23.15
N GLU A 16 9.96 9.44 -22.35
CA GLU A 16 11.31 8.85 -22.30
C GLU A 16 11.28 7.37 -21.95
N LEU A 17 10.35 6.93 -21.09
CA LEU A 17 10.16 5.52 -20.80
C LEU A 17 9.72 4.72 -22.03
N LYS A 18 8.88 5.29 -22.91
CA LYS A 18 8.43 4.58 -24.11
C LYS A 18 9.54 4.46 -25.14
N GLU A 19 10.37 5.48 -25.28
CA GLU A 19 11.45 5.51 -26.27
C GLU A 19 12.64 4.63 -25.87
N ASN A 20 12.97 4.61 -24.58
CA ASN A 20 14.17 3.92 -24.09
C ASN A 20 13.93 2.45 -23.73
N ILE A 21 12.68 2.00 -23.56
CA ILE A 21 12.40 0.60 -23.24
C ILE A 21 12.28 -0.21 -24.53
N ILE A 22 13.19 -1.17 -24.70
CA ILE A 22 13.18 -2.13 -25.79
C ILE A 22 12.91 -3.52 -25.20
N SER A 23 11.96 -4.23 -25.78
CA SER A 23 11.59 -5.57 -25.35
C SER A 23 11.35 -6.50 -26.55
N PRO A 24 11.57 -7.81 -26.37
CA PRO A 24 11.31 -8.79 -27.43
C PRO A 24 9.81 -8.95 -27.73
N ILE A 25 8.96 -8.65 -26.75
CA ILE A 25 7.49 -8.66 -26.89
C ILE A 25 7.01 -7.22 -27.04
N LYS A 26 6.03 -6.98 -27.91
CA LYS A 26 5.48 -5.63 -28.13
C LYS A 26 4.89 -5.05 -26.84
N ILE A 27 5.22 -3.79 -26.55
CA ILE A 27 4.71 -3.05 -25.40
C ILE A 27 3.45 -2.30 -25.83
N LEU A 28 2.37 -2.49 -25.08
CA LEU A 28 1.11 -1.76 -25.27
C LEU A 28 1.10 -0.46 -24.47
N LYS A 29 1.59 -0.50 -23.23
CA LYS A 29 1.56 0.65 -22.33
C LYS A 29 2.64 0.56 -21.26
N THR A 30 3.28 1.70 -21.01
CA THR A 30 4.17 1.92 -19.86
C THR A 30 3.47 2.88 -18.90
N MET A 31 3.57 2.61 -17.60
CA MET A 31 2.96 3.43 -16.56
C MET A 31 3.88 3.48 -15.34
N ARG A 32 4.13 4.68 -14.81
CA ARG A 32 4.87 4.81 -13.56
C ARG A 32 3.96 4.48 -12.37
N VAL A 33 4.50 3.74 -11.41
CA VAL A 33 3.78 3.42 -10.17
C VAL A 33 3.93 4.62 -9.22
N ASN A 34 2.80 5.19 -8.82
CA ASN A 34 2.76 6.29 -7.87
C ASN A 34 2.38 5.78 -6.49
N ARG A 35 3.03 6.33 -5.46
CA ARG A 35 2.67 6.12 -4.06
C ARG A 35 1.86 7.31 -3.59
N THR A 36 0.70 7.05 -3.01
CA THR A 36 -0.09 8.10 -2.35
C THR A 36 0.36 8.22 -0.90
N GLN A 37 0.76 9.42 -0.49
CA GLN A 37 1.07 9.76 0.90
C GLN A 37 0.40 11.10 1.21
N GLU A 38 -0.40 11.15 2.27
CA GLU A 38 -1.08 12.38 2.72
C GLU A 38 -1.91 13.08 1.63
N GLY A 39 -2.52 12.30 0.73
CA GLY A 39 -3.32 12.81 -0.39
C GLY A 39 -2.49 13.24 -1.62
N MET A 40 -1.16 13.33 -1.50
CA MET A 40 -0.25 13.65 -2.60
C MET A 40 0.29 12.38 -3.25
N LYS A 41 0.46 12.42 -4.58
CA LYS A 41 1.01 11.31 -5.37
C LYS A 41 2.50 11.55 -5.64
N PHE A 42 3.34 10.61 -5.21
CA PHE A 42 4.77 10.65 -5.44
C PHE A 42 5.18 9.55 -6.44
N PRO A 43 5.97 9.87 -7.48
CA PRO A 43 6.48 8.88 -8.41
C PRO A 43 7.44 7.93 -7.68
N THR A 44 7.25 6.63 -7.87
CA THR A 44 8.18 5.61 -7.36
C THR A 44 9.16 5.22 -8.45
N ARG A 45 10.31 4.64 -8.07
CA ARG A 45 11.30 4.01 -8.96
C ARG A 45 10.82 2.72 -9.65
N ARG A 46 9.51 2.53 -9.75
CA ARG A 46 8.87 1.31 -10.27
C ARG A 46 8.03 1.66 -11.49
N VAL A 47 8.18 0.88 -12.55
CA VAL A 47 7.44 1.06 -13.79
C VAL A 47 6.68 -0.22 -14.10
N LYS A 48 5.38 -0.07 -14.33
CA LYS A 48 4.51 -1.13 -14.78
C LYS A 48 4.47 -1.12 -16.30
N ILE A 49 4.61 -2.29 -16.91
CA ILE A 49 4.61 -2.46 -18.36
C ILE A 49 3.52 -3.46 -18.73
N VAL A 50 2.75 -3.13 -19.76
CA VAL A 50 1.72 -3.96 -20.35
C VAL A 50 2.26 -4.51 -21.67
N PHE A 51 2.38 -5.84 -21.76
CA PHE A 51 2.88 -6.54 -22.93
C PHE A 51 1.74 -7.17 -23.73
N ASP A 52 1.88 -7.11 -25.06
CA ASP A 52 1.01 -7.74 -26.06
C ASP A 52 1.40 -9.22 -26.21
N GLY A 53 1.05 -10.02 -25.19
CA GLY A 53 1.43 -11.42 -25.14
C GLY A 53 0.88 -12.14 -23.91
N LEU A 54 0.87 -13.47 -24.01
CA LEU A 54 0.54 -14.41 -22.94
C LEU A 54 1.66 -14.56 -21.90
N GLU A 55 2.90 -14.30 -22.30
CA GLU A 55 4.08 -14.42 -21.44
C GLU A 55 4.68 -13.06 -21.07
N VAL A 56 5.40 -13.01 -19.95
CA VAL A 56 6.18 -11.84 -19.52
C VAL A 56 7.64 -12.11 -19.88
N PRO A 57 8.32 -11.20 -20.59
CA PRO A 57 9.74 -11.39 -20.91
C PRO A 57 10.55 -11.36 -19.61
N LYS A 58 11.60 -12.18 -19.51
CA LYS A 58 12.46 -12.22 -18.29
C LYS A 58 13.23 -10.92 -18.09
N GLU A 59 13.61 -10.28 -19.19
CA GLU A 59 14.45 -9.09 -19.21
C GLU A 59 13.96 -8.11 -20.28
N VAL A 60 14.17 -6.82 -20.02
CA VAL A 60 13.97 -5.72 -20.97
C VAL A 60 15.18 -4.83 -20.96
N THR A 61 15.48 -4.21 -22.09
CA THR A 61 16.57 -3.27 -22.21
C THR A 61 16.02 -1.87 -21.96
N PHE A 62 16.65 -1.13 -21.07
CA PHE A 62 16.37 0.28 -20.82
C PHE A 62 17.63 1.10 -21.15
N GLY A 63 17.59 1.85 -22.25
CA GLY A 63 18.78 2.47 -22.83
C GLY A 63 19.82 1.40 -23.17
N TYR A 64 20.89 1.32 -22.37
CA TYR A 64 21.98 0.34 -22.55
C TYR A 64 22.01 -0.75 -21.47
N THR A 65 21.06 -0.76 -20.54
CA THR A 65 21.07 -1.67 -19.38
C THR A 65 19.98 -2.73 -19.51
N LYS A 66 20.32 -3.99 -19.22
CA LYS A 66 19.33 -5.08 -19.12
C LYS A 66 18.72 -5.09 -17.72
N ILE A 67 17.41 -4.91 -17.64
CA ILE A 67 16.64 -4.88 -16.39
C ILE A 67 15.75 -6.12 -16.34
N LYS A 68 15.78 -6.81 -15.20
CA LYS A 68 14.92 -7.97 -14.95
C LYS A 68 13.48 -7.51 -14.76
N VAL A 69 12.56 -8.12 -15.51
CA VAL A 69 11.12 -7.92 -15.34
C VAL A 69 10.60 -8.97 -14.37
N LYS A 70 9.82 -8.52 -13.38
CA LYS A 70 9.05 -9.43 -12.54
C LYS A 70 7.60 -9.45 -13.03
N PRO A 71 6.93 -10.61 -13.02
CA PRO A 71 5.49 -10.64 -13.30
C PRO A 71 4.76 -9.81 -12.25
N PHE A 72 3.89 -8.93 -12.70
CA PHE A 72 3.05 -8.13 -11.81
C PHE A 72 1.72 -8.85 -11.59
N VAL A 73 1.58 -9.47 -10.43
CA VAL A 73 0.29 -9.97 -9.96
C VAL A 73 -0.32 -8.86 -9.11
N ALA A 74 -1.46 -8.33 -9.55
CA ALA A 74 -2.21 -7.41 -8.70
C ALA A 74 -2.54 -8.17 -7.41
N PRO A 75 -2.22 -7.62 -6.22
CA PRO A 75 -2.71 -8.24 -5.00
C PRO A 75 -4.21 -8.28 -5.16
N LEU A 76 -4.78 -9.50 -5.10
CA LEU A 76 -6.22 -9.65 -4.94
C LEU A 76 -6.61 -8.69 -3.83
N LEU A 77 -7.67 -7.91 -4.05
CA LEU A 77 -8.31 -7.13 -3.01
C LEU A 77 -8.72 -8.13 -1.92
N GLN A 78 -7.78 -8.44 -1.03
CA GLN A 78 -8.06 -9.04 0.24
C GLN A 78 -8.89 -7.97 0.92
N ILE A 79 -10.21 -8.12 0.80
CA ILE A 79 -11.09 -7.84 1.91
C ILE A 79 -10.35 -8.50 3.09
N GLN A 80 -9.77 -7.71 3.98
CA GLN A 80 -9.09 -8.21 5.16
C GLN A 80 -10.11 -8.19 6.32
N PRO A 81 -11.23 -8.97 6.32
CA PRO A 81 -12.11 -8.93 7.47
C PRO A 81 -11.37 -9.45 8.71
N PHE A 82 -10.37 -10.32 8.52
CA PHE A 82 -9.67 -10.98 9.63
C PHE A 82 -8.67 -10.08 10.39
N ARG A 83 -7.97 -9.17 9.71
CA ARG A 83 -7.02 -8.26 10.39
C ARG A 83 -7.76 -7.18 11.17
N THR A 84 -8.83 -6.63 10.60
CA THR A 84 -9.69 -5.64 11.26
C THR A 84 -10.47 -6.28 12.41
N ALA A 85 -10.97 -7.51 12.25
CA ALA A 85 -11.66 -8.24 13.32
C ALA A 85 -10.72 -8.52 14.51
N LEU A 86 -9.47 -8.95 14.29
CA LEU A 86 -8.50 -9.16 15.37
C LEU A 86 -8.08 -7.86 16.07
N GLN A 87 -7.99 -6.75 15.36
CA GLN A 87 -7.71 -5.45 15.96
C GLN A 87 -8.90 -4.93 16.78
N ALA A 88 -10.13 -5.12 16.27
CA ALA A 88 -11.36 -4.75 16.97
C ALA A 88 -11.56 -5.58 18.25
N THR A 89 -11.29 -6.88 18.22
CA THR A 89 -11.37 -7.74 19.41
C THR A 89 -10.31 -7.38 20.45
N LYS A 90 -9.05 -7.11 20.05
CA LYS A 90 -8.00 -6.63 20.97
C LYS A 90 -8.35 -5.28 21.61
N LEU A 91 -8.93 -4.35 20.84
CA LEU A 91 -9.36 -3.05 21.36
C LEU A 91 -10.53 -3.20 22.35
N ASN A 92 -11.50 -4.08 22.05
CA ASN A 92 -12.62 -4.38 22.94
C ASN A 92 -12.18 -5.06 24.24
N LEU A 93 -11.27 -6.03 24.18
CA LEU A 93 -10.70 -6.67 25.37
C LEU A 93 -9.96 -5.66 26.27
N ARG A 94 -9.22 -4.72 25.66
CA ARG A 94 -8.52 -3.65 26.39
C ARG A 94 -9.50 -2.66 27.04
N LYS A 95 -10.63 -2.37 26.38
CA LYS A 95 -11.71 -1.55 26.99
C LYS A 95 -12.40 -2.29 28.13
N MET A 96 -12.69 -3.58 27.96
CA MET A 96 -13.27 -4.46 29.00
C MET A 96 -12.38 -4.53 30.25
N TRP A 97 -11.07 -4.70 30.08
CA TRP A 97 -10.12 -4.75 31.20
C TRP A 97 -10.02 -3.43 31.98
N ASN A 98 -10.25 -2.29 31.31
CA ASN A 98 -10.19 -0.97 31.93
C ASN A 98 -11.55 -0.47 32.45
N TYR A 99 -12.65 -1.14 32.11
CA TYR A 99 -14.02 -0.80 32.53
C TYR A 99 -14.21 -0.77 34.06
N PRO A 100 -13.69 -1.74 34.84
CA PRO A 100 -13.83 -1.73 36.30
C PRO A 100 -13.16 -0.50 36.93
N ARG A 101 -11.93 -0.16 36.50
CA ARG A 101 -11.20 1.02 37.00
C ARG A 101 -11.92 2.34 36.72
N GLN A 102 -12.62 2.44 35.59
CA GLN A 102 -13.39 3.63 35.26
C GLN A 102 -14.65 3.73 36.13
N GLN A 103 -15.35 2.63 36.39
CA GLN A 103 -16.51 2.64 37.28
C GLN A 103 -16.14 3.00 38.72
N TYR A 104 -15.04 2.49 39.26
CA TYR A 104 -14.56 2.89 40.59
C TYR A 104 -14.25 4.39 40.68
N LYS A 105 -13.65 4.99 39.65
CA LYS A 105 -13.38 6.44 39.61
C LYS A 105 -14.65 7.27 39.51
N MET A 106 -15.64 6.83 38.73
CA MET A 106 -16.94 7.51 38.64
C MET A 106 -17.69 7.44 39.97
N GLN A 107 -17.75 6.26 40.61
CA GLN A 107 -18.40 6.09 41.91
C GLN A 107 -17.75 6.96 43.01
N GLN A 108 -16.42 7.01 43.08
CA GLN A 108 -15.71 7.91 44.01
C GLN A 108 -15.98 9.39 43.72
N GLY A 109 -16.10 9.76 42.46
CA GLY A 109 -16.49 11.11 42.05
C GLY A 109 -17.91 11.48 42.48
N THR A 110 -18.86 10.56 42.35
CA THR A 110 -20.27 10.75 42.76
C THR A 110 -20.39 10.83 44.28
N ILE A 111 -19.69 9.97 45.03
CA ILE A 111 -19.65 10.00 46.50
C ILE A 111 -19.05 11.31 47.00
N ARG A 112 -17.98 11.81 46.38
CA ARG A 112 -17.37 13.10 46.72
C ARG A 112 -18.23 14.31 46.37
N LYS A 113 -19.17 14.18 45.44
CA LYS A 113 -20.14 15.24 45.11
C LYS A 113 -21.30 15.27 46.11
N LEU A 114 -21.81 14.11 46.51
CA LEU A 114 -22.84 13.98 47.55
C LEU A 114 -22.34 14.44 48.93
N GLN A 115 -21.04 14.30 49.23
CA GLN A 115 -20.43 14.80 50.48
C GLN A 115 -20.12 16.31 50.47
N ARG A 116 -20.39 17.03 49.37
CA ARG A 116 -20.14 18.48 49.23
C ARG A 116 -21.41 19.32 49.14
N GLU A 117 -22.57 18.70 49.11
CA GLU A 117 -23.86 19.37 49.28
C GLU A 117 -24.21 19.32 50.78
N PRO A 118 -24.46 20.48 51.43
CA PRO A 118 -24.73 20.57 52.87
C PRO A 118 -26.09 20.00 53.26
#